data_AF-J9EMC7-F1
#
_entry.id   AF-J9EMC7-F1
#
_cell.length_a   1.000
_cell.length_b   1.000
_cell.length_c   1.000
_cell.angle_alpha   90.00
_cell.angle_beta   90.00
_cell.angle_gamma   90.00
#
_symmetry.space_group_name_H-M   'P 1'
#
loop_
_entity.id
_entity.type
_entity.pdbx_description
1 polymer ?
#
loop_
_entity_poly.entity_id
_entity_poly.type
_entity_poly.pdbx_seq_one_letter_code
_entity_poly.pdbx_strand_id
1 'polypeptide(L)'
;MSSIEVDACVEILADHFGPIAAAVGNVLLSEAVPLPVIFQRLRKQFRISEIRRAMVILDQHGILQFAQDERQRVIYSAQVTDILRLVRSARCSFVAKTLYGEIAEAICEEIIIQGRLTCSSCIRRVAARLEVSNNE
;
A
#
# COMPACT_ATOMS: atom_id res chain seq x y z
N MET A 1 -6.79 11.62 15.39
CA MET A 1 -6.91 11.78 13.92
C MET A 1 -8.22 12.49 13.66
N SER A 2 -8.28 13.45 12.73
CA SER A 2 -9.58 14.03 12.38
C SER A 2 -10.40 13.00 11.59
N SER A 3 -11.72 12.96 11.80
CA SER A 3 -12.60 12.02 11.08
C SER A 3 -12.43 12.13 9.56
N ILE A 4 -12.25 13.37 9.07
CA ILE A 4 -12.13 13.70 7.66
C ILE A 4 -10.89 13.08 7.01
N GLU A 5 -9.75 13.08 7.73
CA GLU A 5 -8.51 12.46 7.23
C GLU A 5 -8.65 10.95 7.07
N VAL A 6 -9.35 10.30 8.02
CA VAL A 6 -9.59 8.85 7.97
C VAL A 6 -10.49 8.51 6.79
N ASP A 7 -11.59 9.26 6.62
CA ASP A 7 -12.53 9.06 5.51
C ASP A 7 -11.82 9.21 4.15
N ALA A 8 -10.98 10.26 4.00
CA ALA A 8 -10.19 10.45 2.79
C ALA A 8 -9.21 9.30 2.53
N CYS A 9 -8.53 8.79 3.58
CA CYS A 9 -7.65 7.64 3.45
C CYS A 9 -8.39 6.36 3.03
N VAL A 10 -9.61 6.14 3.52
CA VAL A 10 -10.42 4.98 3.15
C VAL A 10 -10.79 5.03 1.67
N GLU A 11 -11.20 6.19 1.16
CA GLU A 11 -11.49 6.36 -0.28
C GLU A 11 -10.23 6.15 -1.14
N ILE A 12 -9.09 6.71 -0.74
CA ILE A 12 -7.81 6.50 -1.46
C ILE A 12 -7.46 5.00 -1.53
N LEU A 13 -7.64 4.27 -0.43
CA LEU A 13 -7.39 2.83 -0.40
C LEU A 13 -8.39 2.04 -1.26
N ALA A 14 -9.64 2.48 -1.33
CA ALA A 14 -10.66 1.87 -2.16
C ALA A 14 -10.33 2.01 -3.64
N ASP A 15 -9.87 3.19 -4.06
CA ASP A 15 -9.46 3.46 -5.44
C ASP A 15 -8.21 2.66 -5.85
N HIS A 16 -7.22 2.52 -4.97
CA HIS A 16 -5.94 1.86 -5.32
C HIS A 16 -6.00 0.34 -5.19
N PHE A 17 -6.66 -0.18 -4.15
CA PHE A 17 -6.57 -1.60 -3.77
C PHE A 17 -7.93 -2.29 -3.65
N GLY A 18 -9.02 -1.54 -3.82
CA GLY A 18 -10.38 -2.04 -3.74
C GLY A 18 -11.00 -2.00 -2.34
N PRO A 19 -12.30 -2.35 -2.24
CA PRO A 19 -13.11 -2.12 -1.04
C PRO A 19 -12.68 -2.96 0.17
N ILE A 20 -12.10 -4.15 -0.05
CA ILE A 20 -11.65 -5.04 1.03
C ILE A 20 -10.44 -4.42 1.75
N ALA A 21 -9.48 -3.89 0.97
CA ALA A 21 -8.31 -3.22 1.51
C ALA A 21 -8.68 -1.92 2.24
N ALA A 22 -9.65 -1.17 1.71
CA ALA A 22 -10.21 0.02 2.37
C ALA A 22 -10.85 -0.32 3.72
N ALA A 23 -11.65 -1.39 3.79
CA ALA A 23 -12.28 -1.83 5.04
C ALA A 23 -11.25 -2.28 6.09
N VAL A 24 -10.21 -3.00 5.67
CA VAL A 24 -9.08 -3.36 6.55
C VAL A 24 -8.32 -2.10 7.00
N GLY A 25 -8.02 -1.18 6.08
CA GLY A 25 -7.35 0.08 6.38
C GLY A 25 -8.12 0.94 7.39
N ASN A 26 -9.44 1.04 7.28
CA ASN A 26 -10.28 1.77 8.22
C ASN A 26 -10.14 1.23 9.66
N VAL A 27 -10.12 -0.10 9.82
CA VAL A 27 -9.91 -0.75 11.11
C VAL A 27 -8.51 -0.42 11.67
N LEU A 28 -7.48 -0.48 10.82
CA LEU A 28 -6.09 -0.24 11.20
C LEU A 28 -5.77 1.24 11.50
N LEU A 29 -6.47 2.17 10.87
CA LEU A 29 -6.36 3.61 11.13
C LEU A 29 -7.06 4.02 12.41
N SER A 30 -8.15 3.35 12.75
CA SER A 30 -8.93 3.66 13.96
C SER A 30 -8.18 3.28 15.24
N GLU A 31 -7.55 2.11 15.26
CA GLU A 31 -6.92 1.57 16.46
C GLU A 31 -5.85 0.52 16.10
N ALA A 32 -4.76 0.46 16.87
CA ALA A 32 -3.80 -0.63 16.77
C ALA A 32 -4.38 -1.91 17.39
N VAL A 33 -4.63 -2.92 16.56
CA VAL A 33 -5.38 -4.12 16.97
C VAL A 33 -4.68 -5.42 16.60
N PRO A 34 -4.85 -6.50 17.39
CA PRO A 34 -4.30 -7.80 17.05
C PRO A 34 -5.12 -8.48 15.94
N LEU A 35 -4.49 -9.40 15.21
CA LEU A 35 -5.09 -10.09 14.05
C LEU A 35 -6.48 -10.71 14.31
N PRO A 36 -6.76 -11.38 15.46
CA PRO A 36 -8.07 -11.95 15.72
C PRO A 36 -9.19 -10.91 15.80
N VAL A 37 -8.88 -9.69 16.27
CA VAL A 37 -9.85 -8.59 16.39
C VAL A 37 -10.21 -8.06 15.00
N ILE A 38 -9.24 -7.93 14.10
CA ILE A 38 -9.48 -7.54 12.70
C ILE A 38 -10.43 -8.54 12.04
N PHE A 39 -10.14 -9.83 12.16
CA PHE A 39 -11.02 -10.87 11.62
C PHE A 39 -12.41 -10.78 12.23
N GLN A 40 -12.55 -10.64 13.54
CA GLN A 40 -13.85 -10.54 14.19
C GLN A 40 -14.68 -9.34 13.68
N ARG A 41 -14.06 -8.17 13.50
CA ARG A 41 -14.72 -6.95 13.01
C ARG A 41 -15.20 -7.11 11.56
N LEU A 42 -14.42 -7.78 10.71
CA LEU A 42 -14.67 -7.87 9.27
C LEU A 42 -15.34 -9.19 8.80
N ARG A 43 -15.45 -10.19 9.68
CA ARG A 43 -15.99 -11.54 9.34
C ARG A 43 -17.42 -11.53 8.82
N LYS A 44 -18.21 -10.51 9.16
CA LYS A 44 -19.59 -10.36 8.65
C LYS A 44 -19.63 -9.95 7.17
N GLN A 45 -18.56 -9.33 6.67
CA GLN A 45 -18.51 -8.74 5.33
C GLN A 45 -17.61 -9.55 4.38
N PHE A 46 -16.50 -10.10 4.87
CA PHE A 46 -15.46 -10.73 4.03
C PHE A 46 -14.98 -12.07 4.59
N ARG A 47 -14.46 -12.92 3.71
CA ARG A 47 -13.81 -14.19 4.08
C ARG A 47 -12.44 -13.92 4.69
N ILE A 48 -12.00 -14.77 5.61
CA ILE A 48 -10.69 -14.66 6.27
C ILE A 48 -9.54 -14.66 5.24
N SER A 49 -9.66 -15.42 4.16
CA SER A 49 -8.69 -15.46 3.07
C SER A 49 -8.54 -14.11 2.36
N GLU A 50 -9.65 -13.40 2.16
CA GLU A 50 -9.68 -12.09 1.49
C GLU A 50 -9.06 -11.02 2.40
N ILE A 51 -9.40 -11.04 3.69
CA ILE A 51 -8.82 -10.13 4.68
C ILE A 51 -7.30 -10.34 4.75
N ARG A 52 -6.84 -11.60 4.80
CA ARG A 52 -5.39 -11.90 4.83
C ARG A 52 -4.70 -11.39 3.56
N ARG A 53 -5.31 -11.57 2.39
CA ARG A 53 -4.77 -11.08 1.12
C ARG A 53 -4.68 -9.54 1.11
N ALA A 54 -5.71 -8.86 1.59
CA ALA A 54 -5.72 -7.41 1.71
C ALA A 54 -4.62 -6.92 2.68
N MET A 55 -4.43 -7.58 3.82
CA MET A 55 -3.34 -7.24 4.75
C MET A 55 -1.96 -7.39 4.12
N VAL A 56 -1.73 -8.47 3.35
CA VAL A 56 -0.46 -8.67 2.61
C VAL A 56 -0.24 -7.56 1.59
N ILE A 57 -1.28 -7.12 0.88
CA ILE A 57 -1.17 -6.00 -0.07
C ILE A 57 -0.80 -4.71 0.68
N LEU A 58 -1.46 -4.40 1.80
CA LEU A 58 -1.16 -3.20 2.58
C LEU A 58 0.27 -3.20 3.15
N ASP A 59 0.78 -4.36 3.59
CA ASP A 59 2.17 -4.53 4.05
C ASP A 59 3.18 -4.37 2.90
N GLN A 60 2.86 -4.95 1.74
CA GLN A 60 3.64 -4.87 0.52
C GLN A 60 3.83 -3.42 0.04
N HIS A 61 2.82 -2.56 0.22
CA HIS A 61 2.88 -1.13 -0.09
C HIS A 61 3.37 -0.26 1.09
N GLY A 62 3.77 -0.88 2.21
CA GLY A 62 4.32 -0.16 3.36
C GLY A 62 3.30 0.67 4.14
N ILE A 63 2.00 0.36 4.00
CA ILE A 63 0.90 1.05 4.67
C ILE A 63 0.60 0.40 6.03
N LEU A 64 0.63 -0.93 6.07
CA LEU A 64 0.44 -1.69 7.29
C LEU A 64 1.76 -1.79 8.06
N GLN A 65 1.68 -1.48 9.34
CA GLN A 65 2.77 -1.60 10.31
C GLN A 65 2.39 -2.63 11.36
N PHE A 66 3.38 -3.35 11.87
CA PHE A 66 3.18 -4.27 12.99
C PHE A 66 4.23 -4.02 14.07
N ALA A 67 3.79 -4.11 15.32
CA ALA A 67 4.63 -3.95 16.50
C ALA A 67 4.27 -5.01 17.55
N GLN A 68 5.16 -5.21 18.53
CA GLN A 68 4.86 -6.02 19.70
C GLN A 68 4.37 -5.11 20.83
N ASP A 69 3.20 -5.43 21.36
CA ASP A 69 2.63 -4.83 22.56
C ASP A 69 3.40 -5.30 23.82
N GLU A 70 3.18 -4.66 24.97
CA GLU A 70 3.81 -4.98 26.26
C GLU A 70 3.63 -6.45 26.66
N ARG A 71 2.54 -7.08 26.19
CA ARG A 71 2.23 -8.50 26.39
C ARG A 71 2.81 -9.42 25.32
N GLN A 72 3.80 -8.97 24.54
CA GLN A 72 4.42 -9.73 23.45
C GLN A 72 3.44 -10.16 22.35
N ARG A 73 2.32 -9.44 22.20
CA ARG A 73 1.32 -9.70 21.16
C ARG A 73 1.59 -8.83 19.95
N VAL A 74 1.47 -9.39 18.75
CA VAL A 74 1.59 -8.61 17.52
C VAL A 74 0.32 -7.79 17.32
N ILE A 75 0.49 -6.47 17.28
CA ILE A 75 -0.55 -5.49 16.96
C ILE A 75 -0.28 -4.91 15.58
N TYR A 76 -1.35 -4.65 14.84
CA TYR A 76 -1.31 -4.09 13.50
C TYR A 76 -1.92 -2.69 13.53
N SER A 77 -1.30 -1.76 12.84
CA SER A 77 -1.76 -0.38 12.69
C SER A 77 -1.44 0.15 11.30
N ALA A 78 -2.03 1.28 10.94
CA ALA A 78 -1.69 2.04 9.75
C ALA A 78 -1.51 3.51 10.11
N GLN A 79 -0.68 4.22 9.35
CA GLN A 79 -0.51 5.67 9.50
C GLN A 79 -1.14 6.41 8.33
N VAL A 80 -1.90 7.46 8.62
CA VAL A 80 -2.51 8.37 7.64
C VAL A 80 -1.47 8.88 6.64
N THR A 81 -0.27 9.22 7.12
CA THR A 81 0.83 9.73 6.29
C THR A 81 1.28 8.76 5.21
N ASP A 82 1.22 7.45 5.46
CA ASP A 82 1.68 6.44 4.51
C ASP A 82 0.67 6.28 3.36
N ILE A 83 -0.62 6.42 3.66
CA ILE A 83 -1.71 6.38 2.66
C ILE A 83 -1.75 7.66 1.84
N LEU A 84 -1.65 8.84 2.48
CA LEU A 84 -1.67 10.12 1.78
C LEU A 84 -0.49 10.29 0.81
N ARG A 85 0.61 9.56 1.00
CA ARG A 85 1.72 9.53 0.04
C ARG A 85 1.33 8.93 -1.31
N LEU A 86 0.34 8.04 -1.36
CA LEU A 86 -0.15 7.45 -2.62
C LEU A 86 -0.65 8.53 -3.57
N VAL A 87 -1.33 9.57 -3.06
CA VAL A 87 -1.81 10.71 -3.87
C VAL A 87 -0.66 11.50 -4.48
N ARG A 88 0.53 11.48 -3.84
CA ARG A 88 1.72 12.19 -4.33
C ARG A 88 2.53 11.38 -5.34
N SER A 89 2.17 10.11 -5.58
CA SER A 89 2.89 9.18 -6.46
C SER A 89 3.17 9.75 -7.85
N ALA A 90 2.15 10.31 -8.50
CA ALA A 90 2.27 10.93 -9.83
C ALA A 90 3.28 12.09 -9.84
N ARG A 91 3.24 12.95 -8.82
CA ARG A 91 4.19 14.06 -8.69
C ARG A 91 5.61 13.56 -8.45
N CYS A 92 5.78 12.52 -7.64
CA CYS A 92 7.08 11.89 -7.41
C CYS A 92 7.67 11.32 -8.72
N SER A 93 6.84 10.63 -9.53
CA SER A 93 7.25 10.12 -10.83
C SER A 93 7.71 11.24 -11.77
N PHE A 94 6.93 12.33 -11.85
CA PHE A 94 7.27 13.50 -12.67
C PHE A 94 8.59 14.16 -12.25
N VAL A 95 8.84 14.28 -10.94
CA VAL A 95 10.11 14.82 -10.43
C VAL A 95 11.28 13.90 -10.80
N ALA A 96 11.11 12.58 -10.70
CA ALA A 96 12.13 11.62 -11.12
C ALA A 96 12.47 11.75 -12.61
N LYS A 97 11.45 11.88 -13.47
CA LYS A 97 11.62 12.15 -14.90
C LYS A 97 12.41 13.43 -15.14
N THR A 98 12.04 14.50 -14.46
CA THR A 98 12.62 15.83 -14.66
C THR A 98 14.09 15.87 -14.26
N LEU A 99 14.47 15.17 -13.18
CA LEU A 99 15.83 15.19 -12.64
C LEU A 99 16.76 14.14 -13.29
N TYR A 100 16.22 12.98 -13.69
CA TYR A 100 17.02 11.81 -14.04
C TYR A 100 16.59 11.11 -15.35
N GLY A 101 15.59 11.64 -16.06
CA GLY A 101 15.11 11.12 -17.34
C GLY A 101 14.09 9.99 -17.24
N GLU A 102 13.70 9.46 -18.39
CA GLU A 102 12.56 8.53 -18.55
C GLU A 102 12.78 7.16 -17.88
N ILE A 103 14.03 6.68 -17.84
CA ILE A 103 14.34 5.40 -17.16
C ILE A 103 14.08 5.53 -15.66
N ALA A 104 14.41 6.68 -15.06
CA ALA A 104 14.17 6.91 -13.64
C ALA A 104 12.67 7.06 -13.32
N GLU A 105 11.91 7.68 -14.21
CA GLU A 105 10.44 7.69 -14.15
C GLU A 105 9.88 6.26 -14.12
N ALA A 106 10.30 5.42 -15.07
CA ALA A 106 9.85 4.03 -15.16
C ALA A 106 10.22 3.21 -13.90
N ILE A 107 11.40 3.42 -13.32
CA ILE A 107 11.79 2.82 -12.04
C ILE A 107 10.87 3.29 -10.91
N CYS A 108 10.60 4.59 -10.81
CA CYS A 108 9.71 5.14 -9.79
C CYS A 108 8.29 4.59 -9.91
N GLU A 109 7.73 4.53 -11.12
CA GLU A 109 6.42 3.94 -11.38
C GLU A 109 6.37 2.47 -10.95
N GLU A 110 7.38 1.67 -11.32
CA GLU A 110 7.41 0.24 -11.00
C GLU A 110 7.43 0.01 -9.48
N ILE A 111 8.18 0.82 -8.74
CA ILE A 111 8.22 0.76 -7.26
C ILE A 111 6.87 1.17 -6.67
N ILE A 112 6.20 2.18 -7.20
CA ILE A 112 4.89 2.62 -6.72
C ILE A 112 3.83 1.53 -6.96
N ILE A 113 3.82 0.93 -8.15
CA ILE A 113 2.83 -0.08 -8.57
C ILE A 113 3.01 -1.39 -7.80
N GLN A 114 4.25 -1.83 -7.59
CA GLN A 114 4.53 -3.12 -6.94
C GLN A 114 4.74 -3.00 -5.42
N GLY A 115 5.00 -1.80 -4.90
CA GLY A 115 5.43 -1.58 -3.52
C GLY A 115 6.89 -1.99 -3.30
N ARG A 116 7.15 -2.78 -2.25
CA ARG A 116 8.51 -3.24 -1.90
C ARG A 116 9.09 -4.18 -2.96
N LEU A 117 10.19 -3.78 -3.59
CA LEU A 117 10.92 -4.61 -4.55
C LEU A 117 12.40 -4.68 -4.22
N THR A 118 13.04 -5.79 -4.61
CA THR A 118 14.51 -5.85 -4.67
C THR A 118 15.00 -5.08 -5.88
N CYS A 119 16.18 -4.47 -5.77
CA CYS A 119 16.82 -3.74 -6.87
C CYS A 119 16.90 -4.57 -8.16
N SER A 120 17.35 -5.83 -8.06
CA SER A 120 17.46 -6.74 -9.20
C SER A 120 16.12 -7.10 -9.86
N SER A 121 15.02 -7.15 -9.08
CA SER A 121 13.69 -7.40 -9.63
C SER A 121 13.12 -6.15 -10.31
N CYS A 122 13.35 -4.97 -9.71
CA CYS A 122 12.95 -3.70 -10.30
C CYS A 122 13.62 -3.48 -11.66
N ILE A 123 14.95 -3.64 -11.74
CA ILE A 123 15.70 -3.46 -12.99
C ILE A 123 15.20 -4.42 -14.07
N ARG A 124 15.00 -5.70 -13.76
CA ARG A 124 14.49 -6.69 -14.73
C ARG A 124 13.11 -6.34 -15.26
N ARG A 125 12.19 -5.87 -14.41
CA ARG A 125 10.84 -5.48 -14.82
C ARG A 125 10.85 -4.25 -15.71
N VAL A 126 11.62 -3.23 -15.33
CA VAL A 126 11.76 -2.01 -16.11
C VAL A 126 12.41 -2.28 -17.46
N ALA A 127 13.49 -3.08 -17.51
CA ALA A 127 14.12 -3.47 -18.76
C ALA A 127 13.15 -4.20 -19.69
N ALA A 128 12.40 -5.18 -19.18
CA ALA A 128 11.40 -5.90 -19.96
C ALA A 128 10.29 -4.98 -20.50
N ARG A 129 9.83 -4.00 -19.70
CA ARG A 129 8.83 -3.00 -20.13
C ARG A 129 9.37 -2.11 -21.26
N LEU A 130 10.63 -1.70 -21.18
CA LEU A 130 11.30 -0.84 -22.18
C LEU A 130 11.59 -1.58 -23.49
N GLU A 131 11.92 -2.87 -23.42
CA GLU A 131 12.09 -3.72 -24.61
C GLU A 131 10.78 -3.89 -25.38
N VAL A 132 9.64 -3.98 -24.69
CA VAL A 132 8.32 -4.05 -25.31
C VAL A 132 7.97 -2.72 -26.00
N SER A 133 8.24 -1.57 -25.37
CA SER A 133 7.95 -0.27 -25.97
C SER A 133 8.82 0.09 -27.18
N ASN A 134 9.99 -0.53 -27.34
CA ASN A 134 10.86 -0.30 -28.50
C ASN A 134 10.51 -1.17 -29.72
N ASN A 135 9.67 -2.19 -29.52
CA ASN A 135 9.23 -3.13 -30.58
C ASN A 135 7.83 -2.81 -31.10
N GLU A 136 7.19 -1.76 -30.61
CA GLU A 136 5.95 -1.15 -31.14
C GLU A 136 6.27 0.07 -32.00
#